data_AF-G0RF89-F1
#
_entry.id   AF-G0RF89-F1
#
_cell.length_a   1.000
_cell.length_b   1.000
_cell.length_c   1.000
_cell.angle_alpha   90.00
_cell.angle_beta   90.00
_cell.angle_gamma   90.00
#
_symmetry.space_group_name_H-M   'P 1'
#
loop_
_entity.id
_entity.type
_entity.pdbx_description
1 polymer ?
#
loop_
_entity_poly.entity_id
_entity_poly.type
_entity_poly.pdbx_seq_one_letter_code
_entity_poly.pdbx_strand_id
1 'polypeptide(L)' 'VAEPLDLVRLLLNEVVFVKLRGDRELKGKLHAYDSHCNLVLGEVEETIYAVDDDEEDSDEVKTISRKSEMLFVRG' A
#
# COMPACT_ATOMS: atom_id res chain seq x y z
N VAL A 1 -19.64 -8.91 -18.77
CA VAL A 1 -19.38 -8.88 -17.31
C VAL A 1 -18.10 -8.07 -17.15
N ALA A 2 -18.09 -7.02 -16.33
CA ALA A 2 -16.86 -6.27 -16.09
C ALA A 2 -15.94 -7.12 -15.20
N GLU A 3 -14.69 -7.30 -15.60
CA GLU A 3 -13.72 -8.00 -14.77
C GLU A 3 -13.29 -7.10 -13.60
N PRO A 4 -12.86 -7.65 -12.45
CA PRO A 4 -12.45 -6.85 -11.31
C PRO A 4 -11.39 -5.78 -11.64
N LEU A 5 -10.47 -6.08 -12.56
CA LEU A 5 -9.43 -5.15 -13.03
C LEU A 5 -9.96 -4.04 -13.95
N ASP A 6 -11.12 -4.22 -14.59
CA ASP A 6 -11.75 -3.16 -15.38
C ASP A 6 -12.24 -2.01 -14.48
N LEU A 7 -12.66 -2.34 -13.25
CA LEU A 7 -13.06 -1.36 -12.24
C LEU A 7 -11.85 -0.59 -11.71
N VAL A 8 -10.70 -1.26 -11.54
CA VAL A 8 -9.44 -0.61 -11.11
C VAL A 8 -8.99 0.44 -12.13
N ARG A 9 -9.27 0.23 -13.42
CA ARG A 9 -8.99 1.22 -14.48
C ARG A 9 -9.65 2.57 -14.21
N LEU A 10 -10.85 2.56 -13.61
CA LEU A 10 -11.60 3.76 -13.29
C LEU A 10 -10.95 4.58 -12.15
N LEU A 11 -9.99 3.99 -11.43
CA LEU A 11 -9.26 4.60 -10.32
C LEU A 11 -7.89 5.17 -10.74
N LEU A 12 -7.55 5.18 -12.03
CA LEU A 12 -6.33 5.83 -12.51
C LEU A 12 -6.37 7.33 -12.17
N ASN A 13 -5.26 7.85 -11.66
CA ASN A 13 -5.11 9.20 -11.08
C ASN A 13 -5.88 9.47 -9.78
N GLU A 14 -6.54 8.48 -9.18
CA GLU A 14 -7.15 8.61 -7.86
C GLU A 14 -6.24 8.10 -6.75
N VAL A 15 -6.48 8.55 -5.52
CA VAL A 15 -5.79 8.03 -4.34
C VAL A 15 -6.39 6.69 -3.95
N VAL A 16 -5.55 5.67 -3.90
CA VAL A 16 -5.91 4.30 -3.53
C VAL A 16 -5.26 3.91 -2.21
N PHE A 17 -5.91 2.98 -1.51
CA PHE A 17 -5.37 2.30 -0.35
C PHE A 17 -5.01 0.86 -0.73
N VAL A 18 -3.78 0.44 -0.45
CA VAL A 18 -3.26 -0.88 -0.81
C VAL A 18 -2.71 -1.55 0.45
N LYS A 19 -3.35 -2.64 0.86
CA LYS A 19 -2.83 -3.49 1.94
C LYS A 19 -1.84 -4.50 1.36
N LEU A 20 -0.61 -4.47 1.85
CA LEU A 20 0.47 -5.37 1.47
C LEU A 20 0.63 -6.50 2.49
N ARG A 21 1.36 -7.54 2.11
CA ARG A 21 1.81 -8.59 3.03
C ARG A 21 2.84 -8.03 4.01
N GLY A 22 2.81 -8.55 5.24
CA GLY A 22 3.76 -8.19 6.30
C GLY A 22 3.37 -6.90 7.01
N ASP A 23 2.07 -6.74 7.29
CA ASP A 23 1.50 -5.65 8.08
C ASP A 23 1.95 -4.27 7.60
N ARG A 24 1.81 -4.10 6.29
CA ARG A 24 2.17 -2.88 5.56
C ARG A 24 0.99 -2.37 4.77
N GLU A 25 0.82 -1.07 4.76
CA GLU A 25 -0.23 -0.39 4.03
C GLU A 25 0.36 0.77 3.26
N LEU A 26 -0.12 0.99 2.03
CA LEU A 26 0.24 2.12 1.20
C LEU A 26 -1.00 2.96 0.93
N LYS A 27 -0.83 4.27 0.96
CA LYS A 27 -1.80 5.23 0.46
C LYS A 27 -1.12 6.13 -0.55
N GLY A 28 -1.60 6.18 -1.78
CA GLY A 28 -0.96 6.95 -2.84
C GLY A 28 -1.80 7.02 -4.10
N LYS A 29 -1.39 7.85 -5.05
CA LYS A 29 -2.08 8.07 -6.32
C LYS A 29 -1.75 6.96 -7.31
N LEU A 30 -2.75 6.28 -7.86
CA LEU A 30 -2.55 5.19 -8.82
C LEU A 30 -2.20 5.72 -10.22
N HIS A 31 -0.96 5.51 -10.67
CA HIS A 31 -0.50 5.94 -12.00
C HIS A 31 -0.61 4.82 -13.05
N ALA A 32 -0.31 3.58 -12.67
CA ALA A 32 -0.39 2.43 -13.56
C ALA A 32 -0.62 1.13 -12.78
N TYR A 33 -1.18 0.14 -13.46
CA TYR A 33 -1.31 -1.22 -12.98
C TYR A 33 -1.25 -2.22 -14.14
N ASP A 34 -1.05 -3.50 -13.84
CA ASP A 34 -1.14 -4.58 -14.83
C ASP A 34 -1.95 -5.79 -14.31
N SER A 35 -2.01 -6.85 -15.11
CA SER A 35 -2.73 -8.09 -14.78
C SER A 35 -2.10 -8.89 -13.64
N HIS A 36 -0.85 -8.61 -13.27
CA HIS A 36 -0.18 -9.24 -12.14
C HIS A 36 -0.40 -8.48 -10.84
N CYS A 37 -1.15 -7.38 -10.85
CA CYS A 37 -1.28 -6.45 -9.73
C CYS A 37 0.02 -5.73 -9.37
N ASN A 38 0.96 -5.60 -10.33
CA ASN A 38 2.03 -4.62 -10.16
C ASN A 38 1.41 -3.22 -10.22
N LEU A 39 1.90 -2.29 -9.41
CA LEU A 39 1.38 -0.93 -9.33
C LEU A 39 2.52 0.09 -9.45
N VAL A 40 2.22 1.23 -10.08
CA VAL A 40 3.03 2.44 -9.95
C VAL A 40 2.20 3.45 -9.19
N LEU A 41 2.67 3.86 -8.01
CA LEU A 41 2.00 4.81 -7.14
C LEU A 41 2.84 6.09 -7.02
N GLY A 42 2.18 7.25 -7.08
CA GLY A 42 2.78 8.56 -6.78
C GLY A 42 2.33 9.09 -5.41
N GLU A 43 3.11 10.01 -4.83
CA GLU A 43 2.82 10.68 -3.54
C GLU A 43 2.43 9.68 -2.44
N VAL A 44 3.26 8.66 -2.25
CA VAL A 44 2.95 7.49 -1.43
C VAL A 44 3.31 7.74 0.02
N GLU A 45 2.36 7.44 0.91
CA GLU A 45 2.57 7.23 2.33
C GLU A 45 2.48 5.74 2.64
N GLU A 46 3.57 5.20 3.17
CA GLU A 46 3.69 3.82 3.63
C GLU A 46 3.57 3.78 5.15
N THR A 47 2.76 2.85 5.65
CA THR A 47 2.60 2.55 7.08
C THR A 47 3.03 1.11 7.35
N ILE A 48 3.97 0.92 8.26
CA ILE A 48 4.46 -0.40 8.71
C ILE A 48 4.03 -0.58 10.16
N TYR A 49 3.31 -1.65 10.46
CA TYR A 49 2.93 -2.04 11.82
C TYR A 49 3.94 -3.06 12.34
N ALA A 50 4.60 -2.75 13.44
CA ALA A 50 5.54 -3.63 14.11
C ALA A 50 5.07 -3.88 15.55
N VAL A 51 5.11 -5.14 15.97
CA VAL A 51 4.98 -5.52 17.39
C VAL A 51 6.39 -5.58 17.94
N ASP A 52 6.65 -4.89 19.05
CA ASP A 52 7.95 -4.92 19.70
C ASP A 52 7.99 -6.11 20.66
N ASP A 53 8.76 -7.13 20.33
CA ASP A 53 8.88 -8.35 21.16
C ASP A 53 9.81 -8.14 22.39
N ASP A 54 10.48 -6.98 22.48
CA ASP A 54 11.51 -6.72 23.51
C ASP A 54 10.94 -6.15 24.84
N GLU A 55 9.65 -5.81 24.92
CA GLU A 55 8.98 -5.42 26.16
C GLU A 55 7.90 -6.45 26.55
N GLU A 56 8.23 -7.36 27.49
CA GLU A 56 7.40 -8.47 27.95
C GLU A 56 5.97 -8.10 28.43
N ASP A 57 5.66 -6.80 28.58
CA ASP A 57 4.39 -6.27 29.10
C ASP A 57 3.76 -5.16 28.23
N SER A 58 4.24 -4.92 27.00
CA SER A 58 3.71 -3.87 26.11
C SER A 58 3.00 -4.47 24.89
N ASP A 59 1.67 -4.59 24.95
CA ASP A 59 0.81 -4.85 23.78
C ASP A 59 0.76 -3.66 22.77
N GLU A 60 1.70 -2.71 22.82
CA GLU A 60 1.68 -1.51 21.98
C GLU A 60 2.18 -1.80 20.56
N VAL A 61 1.27 -1.69 19.58
CA VAL A 61 1.61 -1.75 18.15
C VAL A 61 2.32 -0.46 17.73
N LYS A 62 3.62 -0.55 17.40
CA LYS A 62 4.38 0.58 16.87
C LYS A 62 4.08 0.76 15.39
N THR A 63 3.84 2.01 15.00
CA THR A 63 3.52 2.38 13.61
C THR A 63 4.62 3.26 13.03
N ILE A 64 5.25 2.83 11.95
CA ILE A 64 6.31 3.58 11.25
C ILE A 64 5.75 4.08 9.92
N SER A 65 5.75 5.40 9.71
CA SER A 65 5.32 6.02 8.43
C SER A 65 6.52 6.47 7.59
N ARG A 66 6.47 6.22 6.27
CA ARG A 66 7.48 6.65 5.29
C ARG A 66 6.80 7.29 4.08
N LYS A 67 7.42 8.35 3.54
CA LYS A 67 6.90 9.04 2.34
C LYS A 67 7.84 8.86 1.16
N SER A 68 7.27 8.60 0.00
CA SER A 68 7.99 8.43 -1.27
C SER A 68 7.26 9.16 -2.39
N GLU A 69 7.98 9.90 -3.24
CA GLU A 69 7.39 10.62 -4.36
C GLU A 69 6.79 9.66 -5.41
N MET A 70 7.50 8.57 -5.69
CA MET A 70 7.09 7.51 -6.62
C MET A 70 7.52 6.15 -6.07
N LEU A 71 6.67 5.14 -6.23
CA LEU A 71 6.93 3.77 -5.77
C LEU A 71 6.41 2.76 -6.80
N PHE A 72 7.25 1.80 -7.16
CA PHE A 72 6.83 0.59 -7.87
C PHE A 72 6.52 -0.50 -6.84
N VAL A 73 5.34 -1.11 -6.94
CA VAL A 73 4.88 -2.21 -6.10
C VAL A 73 4.76 -3.45 -6.97
N ARG A 74 5.35 -4.56 -6.51
CA ARG A 74 5.23 -5.86 -7.16
C ARG A 74 4.00 -6.59 -6.63
N GLY A 75 3.16 -7.09 -7.54
CA GLY A 75 1.99 -7.92 -7.23
C GLY A 75 2.31 -9.39 -6.98
#